data_AF-A0A497L1X6-F1
#
_entry.id   AF-A0A497L1X6-F1
#
_cell.length_a   1.000
_cell.length_b   1.000
_cell.length_c   1.000
_cell.angle_alpha   90.00
_cell.angle_beta   90.00
_cell.angle_gamma   90.00
#
_symmetry.space_group_name_H-M   'P 1'
#
loop_
_entity.id
_entity.type
_entity.pdbx_description
1 polymer ?
#
loop_
_entity_poly.entity_id
_entity_poly.type
_entity_poly.pdbx_seq_one_letter_code
_entity_poly.pdbx_strand_id
1 'polypeptide(L)'
;ISEIARDLVERQGLLKAMPALRYMRGVLDYIRDPTARRLPCSAGSSSFFLDPGGNVYPCIIMDLKMGNIRETSLEEIWRSEAAREARRRVGDGLCPGCWVECETFRDIHRDLPGLVSTALGAFLHPSTLGIQ
;
A
#
# COMPACT_ATOMS: atom_id res chain seq x y z
N ILE A 1 -3.25 -3.38 19.88
CA ILE A 1 -2.26 -3.73 18.83
C ILE A 1 -1.06 -4.45 19.43
N SER A 2 -0.59 -4.05 20.60
CA SER A 2 0.41 -4.77 21.39
C SER A 2 0.14 -6.29 21.49
N GLU A 3 -1.02 -6.68 21.98
CA GLU A 3 -1.37 -8.11 22.10
C GLU A 3 -1.44 -8.84 20.75
N ILE A 4 -2.06 -8.22 19.74
CA ILE A 4 -2.15 -8.76 18.36
C ILE A 4 -0.77 -8.94 17.74
N ALA A 5 0.13 -7.98 17.96
CA ALA A 5 1.50 -8.03 17.44
C ALA A 5 2.30 -9.16 18.11
N ARG A 6 2.14 -9.35 19.42
CA ARG A 6 2.75 -10.47 20.15
C ARG A 6 2.26 -11.82 19.62
N ASP A 7 0.95 -12.03 19.57
CA ASP A 7 0.35 -13.29 19.08
C ASP A 7 0.80 -13.60 17.64
N LEU A 8 0.87 -12.57 16.79
CA LEU A 8 1.35 -12.73 15.42
C LEU A 8 2.82 -13.17 15.35
N VAL A 9 3.69 -12.55 16.16
CA VAL A 9 5.12 -12.89 16.22
C VAL A 9 5.32 -14.29 16.81
N GLU A 10 4.57 -14.67 17.84
CA GLU A 10 4.61 -16.00 18.45
C GLU A 10 4.19 -17.10 17.45
N ARG A 11 3.14 -16.87 16.67
CA ARG A 11 2.62 -17.85 15.70
C ARG A 11 3.46 -17.96 14.44
N GLN A 12 3.98 -16.85 13.93
CA GLN A 12 4.60 -16.80 12.59
C GLN A 12 6.12 -16.62 12.62
N GLY A 13 6.68 -16.20 13.76
CA GLY A 13 8.06 -15.73 13.88
C GLY A 13 8.21 -14.28 13.40
N LEU A 14 9.20 -13.59 13.96
CA LEU A 14 9.42 -12.15 13.77
C LEU A 14 9.48 -11.75 12.28
N LEU A 15 10.31 -12.42 11.48
CA LEU A 15 10.51 -12.09 10.07
C LEU A 15 9.22 -12.15 9.25
N LYS A 16 8.38 -13.17 9.48
CA LYS A 16 7.12 -13.35 8.74
C LYS A 16 6.05 -12.35 9.21
N ALA A 17 6.08 -11.95 10.47
CA ALA A 17 5.15 -10.97 11.02
C ALA A 17 5.41 -9.54 10.55
N MET A 18 6.63 -9.20 10.10
CA MET A 18 7.03 -7.80 9.81
C MET A 18 6.11 -7.04 8.84
N PRO A 19 5.69 -7.58 7.68
CA PRO A 19 4.81 -6.85 6.77
C PRO A 19 3.47 -6.48 7.40
N ALA A 20 2.88 -7.40 8.17
CA ALA A 20 1.64 -7.18 8.88
C ALA A 20 1.82 -6.19 10.04
N LEU A 21 2.92 -6.25 10.79
CA LEU A 21 3.23 -5.24 11.81
C LEU A 21 3.41 -3.84 11.19
N ARG A 22 4.11 -3.76 10.05
CA ARG A 22 4.30 -2.51 9.29
C ARG A 22 2.96 -1.96 8.80
N TYR A 23 2.06 -2.83 8.33
CA TYR A 23 0.71 -2.47 7.92
C TYR A 23 -0.10 -1.92 9.11
N MET A 24 -0.16 -2.65 10.22
CA MET A 24 -0.87 -2.22 11.43
C MET A 24 -0.35 -0.89 11.98
N ARG A 25 0.98 -0.69 11.97
CA ARG A 25 1.57 0.59 12.36
C ARG A 25 1.10 1.72 11.45
N GLY A 26 1.11 1.50 10.15
CA GLY A 26 0.64 2.51 9.20
C GLY A 26 -0.86 2.79 9.27
N VAL A 27 -1.69 1.82 9.70
CA VAL A 27 -3.11 2.08 10.01
C VAL A 27 -3.23 3.12 11.11
N LEU A 28 -2.45 2.97 12.20
CA LEU A 28 -2.44 3.95 13.29
C LEU A 28 -1.96 5.33 12.83
N ASP A 29 -0.91 5.37 12.01
CA ASP A 29 -0.37 6.63 11.49
C ASP A 29 -1.39 7.31 10.56
N TYR A 30 -2.11 6.55 9.73
CA TYR A 30 -3.17 7.06 8.85
C TYR A 30 -4.40 7.57 9.62
N ILE A 31 -4.80 6.90 10.70
CA ILE A 31 -5.91 7.39 11.56
C ILE A 31 -5.54 8.73 12.21
N ARG A 32 -4.27 8.93 12.57
CA ARG A 32 -3.78 10.18 13.17
C ARG A 32 -3.64 11.30 12.14
N ASP A 33 -3.16 10.96 10.96
CA ASP A 33 -2.98 11.89 9.85
C ASP A 33 -3.29 11.19 8.51
N PRO A 34 -4.53 11.33 8.01
CA PRO A 34 -4.94 10.71 6.75
C PRO A 34 -4.16 11.21 5.53
N THR A 35 -3.46 12.35 5.64
CA THR A 35 -2.69 12.93 4.53
C THR A 35 -1.27 12.38 4.46
N ALA A 36 -0.75 11.79 5.54
CA ALA A 36 0.63 11.33 5.64
C ALA A 36 0.82 9.88 5.20
N ARG A 37 0.55 9.55 3.93
CA ARG A 37 0.97 8.26 3.38
C ARG A 37 2.50 8.19 3.27
N ARG A 38 3.16 7.67 4.31
CA ARG A 38 4.62 7.46 4.38
C ARG A 38 5.07 6.15 3.71
N LEU A 39 4.57 5.92 2.49
CA LEU A 39 4.89 4.76 1.67
C LEU A 39 4.68 5.12 0.20
N PRO A 40 5.73 5.09 -0.65
CA PRO A 40 5.57 5.29 -2.09
C PRO A 40 4.51 4.35 -2.66
N CYS A 41 3.65 4.88 -3.52
CA CYS A 41 2.57 4.10 -4.13
C CYS A 41 2.98 3.62 -5.52
N SER A 42 2.82 2.33 -5.80
CA SER A 42 3.10 1.76 -7.13
C SER A 42 1.86 1.47 -7.98
N ALA A 43 0.70 1.99 -7.58
CA ALA A 43 -0.56 1.89 -8.31
C ALA A 43 -0.45 2.43 -9.74
N GLY A 44 -1.13 1.78 -10.69
CA GLY A 44 -1.01 2.07 -12.13
C GLY A 44 0.32 1.66 -12.77
N SER A 45 1.33 1.28 -11.99
CA SER A 45 2.64 0.81 -12.46
C SER A 45 2.86 -0.68 -12.24
N SER A 46 2.38 -1.22 -11.10
CA SER A 46 2.49 -2.65 -10.78
C SER A 46 1.14 -3.33 -10.52
N SER A 47 0.05 -2.58 -10.68
CA SER A 47 -1.34 -3.00 -10.51
C SER A 47 -2.27 -2.04 -11.25
N PHE A 48 -3.51 -2.47 -11.47
CA PHE A 48 -4.63 -1.61 -11.84
C PHE A 48 -5.88 -2.07 -11.11
N PHE A 49 -6.86 -1.19 -11.06
CA PHE A 49 -8.23 -1.52 -10.71
C PHE A 49 -9.08 -1.62 -11.98
N LEU A 50 -9.89 -2.66 -12.07
CA LEU A 50 -10.83 -2.89 -13.17
C LEU A 50 -12.24 -2.94 -12.59
N ASP A 51 -13.10 -2.03 -13.05
CA ASP A 51 -14.50 -2.04 -12.64
C ASP A 51 -15.36 -3.02 -13.48
N PRO A 52 -16.60 -3.35 -13.06
CA PRO A 52 -17.48 -4.22 -13.82
C PRO A 52 -17.84 -3.67 -15.22
N GLY A 53 -17.81 -2.34 -15.38
CA GLY A 53 -18.00 -1.61 -16.64
C GLY A 53 -16.79 -1.70 -17.58
N GLY A 54 -15.68 -2.30 -17.14
CA GLY A 54 -14.47 -2.56 -17.93
C GLY A 54 -13.50 -1.40 -17.94
N ASN A 55 -13.78 -0.34 -17.17
CA ASN A 55 -12.89 0.79 -17.06
C ASN A 55 -11.67 0.41 -16.20
N VAL A 56 -10.50 0.84 -16.66
CA VAL A 56 -9.22 0.58 -15.99
C VAL A 56 -8.77 1.86 -15.30
N TYR A 57 -8.40 1.76 -14.03
CA TYR A 57 -7.93 2.85 -13.17
C TYR A 57 -6.59 2.47 -12.52
N PRO A 58 -5.78 3.44 -12.07
CA PRO A 58 -4.52 3.10 -11.40
C PRO A 58 -4.76 2.37 -10.06
N CYS A 59 -5.81 2.72 -9.33
CA CYS A 59 -6.25 2.10 -8.07
C CYS A 59 -7.76 2.33 -7.87
N ILE A 60 -8.32 1.77 -6.80
CA ILE A 60 -9.74 1.91 -6.45
C ILE A 60 -10.12 3.31 -5.94
N ILE A 61 -9.15 4.12 -5.50
CA ILE A 61 -9.40 5.41 -4.84
C ILE A 61 -9.43 6.58 -5.83
N MET A 62 -8.59 6.53 -6.88
CA MET A 62 -8.45 7.62 -7.82
C MET A 62 -9.42 7.46 -8.99
N ASP A 63 -10.25 8.49 -9.20
CA ASP A 63 -11.11 8.61 -10.37
C ASP A 63 -10.31 9.12 -11.60
N LEU A 64 -9.36 8.30 -12.05
CA LEU A 64 -8.55 8.53 -13.25
C LEU A 64 -8.65 7.35 -14.20
N LYS A 65 -9.64 7.39 -15.09
CA LYS A 65 -9.82 6.37 -16.12
C LYS A 65 -8.63 6.37 -17.09
N MET A 66 -7.93 5.25 -17.16
CA MET A 66 -6.84 4.99 -18.11
C MET A 66 -7.36 4.45 -19.45
N GLY A 67 -8.53 3.80 -19.46
CA GLY A 67 -9.16 3.25 -20.66
C GLY A 67 -10.32 2.30 -20.34
N ASN A 68 -10.86 1.60 -21.33
CA ASN A 68 -11.86 0.56 -21.14
C ASN A 68 -11.53 -0.70 -21.97
N ILE A 69 -11.44 -1.86 -21.32
CA ILE A 69 -11.05 -3.12 -21.96
C ILE A 69 -12.06 -3.65 -22.98
N ARG A 70 -13.29 -3.13 -22.99
CA ARG A 70 -14.32 -3.44 -23.98
C ARG A 70 -14.10 -2.69 -25.30
N GLU A 71 -13.28 -1.64 -25.28
CA GLU A 71 -13.04 -0.75 -26.43
C GLU A 71 -11.63 -0.94 -27.02
N THR A 72 -10.62 -1.16 -26.17
CA THR A 72 -9.20 -1.28 -26.55
C THR A 72 -8.51 -2.36 -25.74
N SER A 73 -7.41 -2.91 -26.24
CA SER A 73 -6.66 -3.94 -25.50
C SER A 73 -6.04 -3.35 -24.22
N LEU A 74 -5.88 -4.18 -23.19
CA LEU A 74 -5.23 -3.76 -21.95
C LEU A 74 -3.81 -3.25 -22.18
N GLU A 75 -3.08 -3.84 -23.14
CA GLU A 75 -1.72 -3.43 -23.49
C GLU A 75 -1.66 -2.02 -24.07
N GLU A 76 -2.58 -1.67 -24.96
CA GLU A 76 -2.72 -0.31 -25.50
C GLU A 76 -3.11 0.69 -24.40
N ILE A 77 -4.08 0.32 -23.55
CA ILE A 77 -4.47 1.13 -22.39
C ILE A 77 -3.26 1.39 -21.49
N TRP A 78 -2.46 0.35 -21.20
CA TRP A 78 -1.31 0.44 -20.29
C TRP A 78 -0.21 1.38 -20.79
N ARG A 79 -0.01 1.48 -22.11
CA ARG A 79 0.97 2.37 -22.77
C ARG A 79 0.40 3.74 -23.15
N SER A 80 -0.91 3.95 -23.00
CA SER A 80 -1.58 5.20 -23.33
C SER A 80 -1.04 6.41 -22.55
N GLU A 81 -1.32 7.61 -23.07
CA GLU A 81 -1.03 8.86 -22.36
C GLU A 81 -1.82 8.94 -21.04
N ALA A 82 -3.07 8.49 -21.02
CA ALA A 82 -3.90 8.48 -19.82
C ALA A 82 -3.28 7.62 -18.69
N ALA A 83 -2.74 6.45 -19.03
CA ALA A 83 -2.03 5.62 -18.05
C ALA A 83 -0.70 6.23 -17.60
N ARG A 84 0.04 6.90 -18.50
CA ARG A 84 1.27 7.63 -18.13
C ARG A 84 0.99 8.78 -17.17
N GLU A 85 -0.06 9.57 -17.44
CA GLU A 85 -0.49 10.64 -16.56
C GLU A 85 -0.99 10.12 -15.21
N ALA A 86 -1.78 9.04 -15.20
CA ALA A 86 -2.23 8.41 -13.97
C ALA A 86 -1.05 7.97 -13.08
N ARG A 87 -0.05 7.31 -13.67
CA ARG A 87 1.18 6.90 -12.95
C ARG A 87 1.97 8.10 -12.43
N ARG A 88 2.10 9.16 -13.23
CA ARG A 88 2.78 10.39 -12.80
C ARG A 88 2.08 11.00 -11.60
N ARG A 89 0.75 11.13 -11.65
CA ARG A 89 -0.04 11.66 -10.52
C ARG A 89 0.05 10.79 -9.27
N VAL A 90 0.07 9.47 -9.40
CA VAL A 90 0.31 8.55 -8.27
C VAL A 90 1.70 8.78 -7.67
N GLY A 91 2.73 8.84 -8.51
CA GLY A 91 4.12 9.04 -8.09
C GLY A 91 4.37 10.40 -7.43
N ASP A 92 3.71 11.44 -7.93
CA ASP A 92 3.78 12.81 -7.39
C ASP A 92 2.92 12.98 -6.11
N GLY A 93 2.23 11.93 -5.65
CA GLY A 93 1.34 11.99 -4.49
C GLY A 93 0.08 12.84 -4.73
N LEU A 94 -0.29 13.11 -5.98
CA LEU A 94 -1.46 13.90 -6.39
C LEU A 94 -2.76 13.08 -6.32
N CYS A 95 -3.00 12.48 -5.15
CA CYS A 95 -4.17 11.69 -4.79
C CYS A 95 -4.64 12.03 -3.36
N PRO A 96 -5.89 11.69 -2.98
CA PRO A 96 -6.38 11.94 -1.61
C PRO A 96 -5.61 11.21 -0.50
N GLY A 97 -4.72 10.28 -0.85
CA GLY A 97 -4.03 9.40 0.09
C GLY A 97 -4.90 8.21 0.50
N CYS A 98 -4.27 7.06 0.81
CA CYS A 98 -4.96 5.88 1.33
C CYS A 98 -4.02 4.96 2.12
N TRP A 99 -4.63 4.15 3.00
CA TRP A 99 -3.97 3.04 3.68
C TRP A 99 -4.79 1.74 3.59
N VAL A 100 -5.23 1.40 2.38
CA VAL A 100 -6.00 0.18 2.12
C VAL A 100 -5.08 -0.97 1.73
N GLU A 101 -5.41 -2.18 2.20
CA GLU A 101 -4.58 -3.37 2.04
C GLU A 101 -4.20 -3.65 0.58
N CYS A 102 -5.16 -3.53 -0.34
CA CYS A 102 -4.97 -3.75 -1.78
C CYS A 102 -3.82 -2.95 -2.39
N GLU A 103 -3.55 -1.76 -1.84
CA GLU A 103 -2.49 -0.86 -2.33
C GLU A 103 -1.25 -0.92 -1.43
N THR A 104 -1.42 -0.85 -0.11
CA THR A 104 -0.29 -0.74 0.82
C THR A 104 0.48 -2.04 1.01
N PHE A 105 -0.20 -3.19 1.07
CA PHE A 105 0.48 -4.45 1.44
C PHE A 105 1.51 -4.84 0.39
N ARG A 106 1.17 -4.62 -0.90
CA ARG A 106 2.08 -4.77 -2.04
C ARG A 106 3.33 -3.90 -1.91
N ASP A 107 3.16 -2.63 -1.54
CA ASP A 107 4.25 -1.67 -1.44
C ASP A 107 5.10 -1.90 -0.17
N ILE A 108 4.49 -2.37 0.93
CA ILE A 108 5.19 -2.72 2.17
C ILE A 108 6.26 -3.80 1.94
N HIS A 109 5.96 -4.80 1.10
CA HIS A 109 6.94 -5.83 0.75
C HIS A 109 8.17 -5.30 0.01
N ARG A 110 8.08 -4.08 -0.55
CA ARG A 110 9.18 -3.40 -1.26
C ARG A 110 9.82 -2.29 -0.41
N ASP A 111 9.25 -1.98 0.76
CA ASP A 111 9.71 -0.94 1.70
C ASP A 111 10.70 -1.51 2.72
N LEU A 112 11.89 -1.90 2.25
CA LEU A 112 12.96 -2.39 3.13
C LEU A 112 13.29 -1.42 4.28
N PRO A 113 13.40 -0.08 4.06
CA PRO A 113 13.64 0.86 5.16
C PRO A 113 12.53 0.83 6.22
N GLY A 114 11.26 0.79 5.82
CA GLY A 114 10.15 0.72 6.75
C GLY A 114 10.05 -0.61 7.49
N LEU A 115 10.39 -1.73 6.83
CA LEU A 115 10.48 -3.05 7.48
C LEU A 115 11.59 -3.07 8.54
N VAL A 116 12.78 -2.54 8.22
CA VAL A 116 13.90 -2.43 9.18
C VAL A 116 13.52 -1.51 10.35
N SER A 117 12.92 -0.35 10.07
CA SER A 117 12.44 0.55 11.12
C SER A 117 11.39 -0.11 12.02
N THR A 118 10.51 -0.94 11.45
CA THR A 118 9.49 -1.69 12.21
C THR A 118 10.16 -2.74 13.10
N ALA A 119 11.14 -3.49 12.58
CA ALA A 119 11.90 -4.48 13.34
C ALA A 119 12.74 -3.84 14.47
N LEU A 120 13.35 -2.68 14.21
CA LEU A 120 14.10 -1.94 15.24
C LEU A 120 13.16 -1.41 16.34
N GLY A 121 12.00 -0.86 15.97
CA GLY A 121 10.99 -0.44 16.94
C GLY A 121 10.48 -1.61 17.78
N ALA A 122 10.31 -2.78 17.17
CA ALA A 122 9.97 -4.03 17.85
C ALA A 122 10.99 -4.41 18.93
N PHE A 123 12.27 -4.29 18.59
CA PHE A 123 13.39 -4.71 19.43
C PHE A 123 13.70 -3.70 20.55
N LEU A 124 13.72 -2.40 20.24
CA LEU A 124 14.09 -1.34 21.17
C LEU A 124 12.97 -0.98 22.16
N HIS A 125 11.71 -1.14 21.74
CA HIS A 125 10.55 -0.86 22.57
C HIS A 125 9.55 -2.03 22.53
N PRO A 126 9.86 -3.17 23.17
CA PRO A 126 9.02 -4.37 23.15
C PRO A 126 7.57 -4.06 23.61
N SER A 127 7.42 -3.14 24.57
CA SER A 127 6.14 -2.65 25.08
C SER A 127 5.25 -1.97 24.01
N THR A 128 5.83 -1.34 22.98
CA THR A 128 5.04 -0.75 21.87
C THR A 128 4.47 -1.79 20.91
N LEU A 129 5.06 -2.99 20.86
CA LEU A 129 4.49 -4.17 20.22
C LEU A 129 3.87 -5.14 21.22
N GLY A 130 3.75 -4.77 22.49
CA GLY A 130 3.21 -5.64 23.50
C GLY A 130 3.98 -6.92 23.71
N ILE A 131 5.26 -7.03 23.40
CA ILE A 131 6.07 -8.22 23.67
C ILE A 131 6.66 -8.03 25.09
N GLN A 132 6.05 -8.67 26.09
CA GLN A 132 6.59 -8.83 27.44
C GLN A 132 6.33 -10.27 27.88
#